data_AF-A0A933I2K3-F1
#
_entry.id   AF-A0A933I2K3-F1
#
_cell.length_a   1.000
_cell.length_b   1.000
_cell.length_c   1.000
_cell.angle_alpha   90.00
_cell.angle_beta   90.00
_cell.angle_gamma   90.00
#
_symmetry.space_group_name_H-M   'P 1'
#
loop_
_entity.id
_entity.type
_entity.pdbx_description
1 polymer ?
#
loop_
_entity_poly.entity_id
_entity_poly.type
_entity_poly.pdbx_seq_one_letter_code
_entity_poly.pdbx_strand_id
1 'polypeptide(L)' 'MDLRTALAFALPIGVGIAALGSGIGLGKAVAAAMEATGRQPEASGKILITMAVGCAFIEALTIYALVVVFMFSGKLQ' A
#
# COMPACT_ATOMS: atom_id res chain seq x y z
N MET A 1 -20.70 -21.82 6.89
CA MET A 1 -20.21 -21.05 5.73
C MET A 1 -19.32 -21.99 4.93
N ASP A 2 -19.59 -22.15 3.65
CA ASP A 2 -18.72 -22.90 2.74
C ASP A 2 -17.47 -22.06 2.37
N LEU A 3 -16.43 -22.74 1.89
CA LEU A 3 -15.15 -22.11 1.58
C LEU A 3 -15.28 -21.00 0.52
N ARG A 4 -16.17 -21.15 -0.47
CA ARG A 4 -16.33 -20.16 -1.54
C ARG A 4 -16.94 -18.88 -1.00
N THR A 5 -18.03 -18.99 -0.24
CA THR A 5 -18.64 -17.83 0.44
C THR A 5 -17.65 -17.15 1.39
N ALA A 6 -16.86 -17.91 2.15
CA ALA A 6 -15.84 -17.34 3.03
C ALA A 6 -14.78 -16.53 2.25
N LEU A 7 -14.25 -17.08 1.16
CA LEU A 7 -13.24 -16.42 0.32
C LEU A 7 -13.81 -15.20 -0.42
N ALA A 8 -15.08 -15.26 -0.86
CA ALA A 8 -15.72 -14.17 -1.60
C ALA A 8 -15.80 -12.87 -0.79
N PHE A 9 -15.93 -12.97 0.54
CA PHE A 9 -15.88 -11.81 1.42
C PHE A 9 -14.46 -11.52 1.93
N ALA A 10 -13.70 -12.53 2.33
CA ALA A 10 -12.39 -12.33 2.96
C ALA A 10 -11.36 -11.68 2.04
N LEU A 11 -11.32 -12.06 0.75
CA LEU A 11 -10.34 -11.55 -0.22
C LEU A 11 -10.47 -10.03 -0.47
N PRO A 12 -11.64 -9.49 -0.88
CA PRO A 12 -11.78 -8.05 -1.12
C PRO A 12 -11.63 -7.22 0.17
N ILE A 13 -12.12 -7.73 1.30
CA ILE A 13 -11.97 -7.06 2.61
C ILE A 13 -10.48 -7.00 2.99
N GLY A 14 -9.74 -8.10 2.85
CA GLY A 14 -8.32 -8.16 3.15
C GLY A 14 -7.50 -7.16 2.34
N VAL A 15 -7.74 -7.07 1.02
CA VAL A 15 -7.10 -6.07 0.17
C VAL A 15 -7.52 -4.65 0.52
N GLY A 16 -8.80 -4.42 0.83
CA GLY A 16 -9.29 -3.10 1.26
C GLY A 16 -8.59 -2.60 2.53
N ILE A 17 -8.39 -3.49 3.52
CA ILE A 17 -7.67 -3.16 4.76
C ILE A 17 -6.20 -2.86 4.47
N ALA A 18 -5.53 -3.68 3.65
CA ALA A 18 -4.14 -3.45 3.27
C ALA A 18 -3.97 -2.11 2.53
N ALA A 19 -4.84 -1.82 1.57
CA ALA A 19 -4.85 -0.57 0.82
C ALA A 19 -5.09 0.64 1.73
N LEU A 20 -5.97 0.53 2.73
CA LEU A 20 -6.21 1.60 3.71
C LEU A 20 -4.95 1.90 4.53
N GLY A 21 -4.28 0.86 5.05
CA GLY A 21 -3.04 1.00 5.82
C GLY A 21 -1.94 1.69 5.00
N SER A 22 -1.76 1.26 3.75
CA SER A 22 -0.76 1.85 2.86
C SER A 22 -1.12 3.26 2.41
N GLY A 23 -2.40 3.55 2.15
CA GLY A 23 -2.85 4.90 1.82
C GLY A 23 -2.56 5.90 2.94
N ILE A 24 -2.77 5.51 4.20
CA ILE A 24 -2.42 6.33 5.36
C ILE A 24 -0.89 6.51 5.46
N GLY A 25 -0.11 5.43 5.29
CA GLY A 25 1.35 5.48 5.33
C GLY A 25 1.93 6.39 4.24
N LEU A 26 1.49 6.22 3.00
CA LEU A 26 1.87 7.02 1.84
C LEU A 26 1.53 8.49 2.07
N GLY A 27 0.31 8.80 2.51
CA GLY A 27 -0.11 10.18 2.79
C GLY A 27 0.80 10.87 3.79
N LYS A 28 1.18 10.18 4.88
CA LYS A 28 2.10 10.71 5.88
C LYS A 28 3.52 10.90 5.33
N ALA A 29 4.03 9.93 4.58
CA ALA A 29 5.37 10.00 3.98
C ALA A 29 5.48 11.16 2.97
N VAL A 30 4.47 11.32 2.11
CA VAL A 30 4.41 12.40 1.13
C VAL A 30 4.28 13.77 1.82
N ALA A 31 3.39 13.90 2.81
CA ALA A 31 3.25 15.16 3.54
C ALA A 31 4.57 15.59 4.21
N ALA A 32 5.26 14.67 4.87
CA ALA A 32 6.56 14.93 5.49
C ALA A 32 7.63 15.31 4.46
N ALA A 33 7.64 14.66 3.29
CA ALA A 33 8.57 14.99 2.22
C ALA A 33 8.30 16.39 1.63
N MET A 34 7.03 16.78 1.47
CA MET A 34 6.66 18.12 1.01
C MET A 34 7.09 19.20 2.01
N GLU A 35 6.87 18.97 3.31
CA GLU A 35 7.32 19.87 4.36
C GLU A 35 8.85 20.00 4.39
N ALA A 36 9.57 18.87 4.32
CA ALA A 36 11.03 18.87 4.27
C ALA A 36 11.56 19.62 3.03
N THR A 37 10.92 19.44 1.87
CA THR A 37 11.27 20.13 0.63
C THR A 37 11.03 21.63 0.73
N GLY A 38 9.93 22.05 1.37
CA GLY A 38 9.64 23.46 1.61
C GLY A 38 10.66 24.13 2.56
N ARG A 39 11.21 23.36 3.52
CA ARG A 39 12.25 23.85 4.45
C ARG A 39 13.66 23.88 3.83
N GLN A 40 13.97 22.92 2.96
CA GLN A 40 15.28 22.78 2.30
C GLN A 40 15.12 22.43 0.82
N PRO A 41 14.85 23.43 -0.04
CA PRO A 41 14.63 23.21 -1.47
C PRO A 41 15.83 22.59 -2.19
N GLU A 42 17.06 22.90 -1.74
CA GLU A 42 18.30 22.39 -2.32
C GLU A 42 18.44 20.87 -2.15
N ALA A 43 17.78 20.29 -1.13
CA ALA A 43 17.80 18.86 -0.84
C ALA A 43 16.66 18.08 -1.51
N SER A 44 15.79 18.73 -2.30
CA SER A 44 14.58 18.15 -2.89
C SER A 44 14.81 16.79 -3.59
N GLY A 45 15.87 16.68 -4.40
CA GLY A 45 16.19 15.42 -5.08
C GLY A 45 16.48 14.25 -4.12
N LYS A 46 17.23 14.50 -3.04
CA LYS A 46 17.53 13.48 -2.02
C LYS A 46 16.30 13.11 -1.19
N ILE A 47 15.46 14.10 -0.88
CA ILE A 47 14.19 13.91 -0.16
C ILE A 47 13.27 13.01 -0.98
N LEU A 48 13.10 13.30 -2.27
CA LEU A 48 12.25 12.52 -3.17
C LEU A 48 12.72 11.07 -3.28
N ILE A 49 14.03 10.82 -3.43
CA ILE A 49 14.58 9.45 -3.47
C ILE A 49 14.28 8.70 -2.16
N THR A 50 14.55 9.33 -1.01
CA THR A 50 14.33 8.70 0.30
C THR A 50 12.85 8.43 0.56
N MET A 51 11.97 9.38 0.20
CA MET A 51 10.52 9.22 0.25
C MET A 51 10.07 8.07 -0.65
N ALA A 52 10.52 8.03 -1.91
CA ALA A 52 10.13 6.99 -2.86
C ALA A 52 10.50 5.58 -2.38
N VAL A 53 11.68 5.40 -1.79
CA VAL A 53 12.08 4.14 -1.17
C VAL A 53 11.14 3.76 -0.02
N GLY A 54 10.82 4.70 0.86
CA GLY A 54 9.84 4.48 1.94
C GLY A 54 8.46 4.10 1.41
N CYS A 55 7.96 4.83 0.40
CA CYS A 55 6.69 4.56 -0.26
C CYS A 55 6.66 3.17 -0.91
N ALA A 56 7.76 2.72 -1.53
CA ALA A 56 7.86 1.39 -2.12
C ALA A 56 7.72 0.28 -1.06
N PHE A 57 8.32 0.44 0.13
CA PHE A 57 8.16 -0.52 1.22
C PHE A 57 6.74 -0.54 1.78
N ILE A 58 6.08 0.62 1.85
CA ILE A 58 4.68 0.72 2.27
C ILE A 58 3.78 -0.02 1.25
N GLU A 59 3.95 0.25 -0.04
CA GLU A 59 3.19 -0.40 -1.12
C GLU A 59 3.43 -1.90 -1.21
N ALA A 60 4.63 -2.39 -0.91
CA ALA A 60 4.94 -3.82 -0.99
C ALA A 60 3.95 -4.68 -0.18
N LEU A 61 3.46 -4.20 0.96
CA LEU A 61 2.47 -4.91 1.78
C LEU A 61 1.10 -4.99 1.09
N THR A 62 0.65 -3.91 0.45
CA THR A 62 -0.59 -3.91 -0.36
C THR A 62 -0.48 -4.86 -1.54
N ILE A 63 0.67 -4.83 -2.22
CA ILE A 63 0.92 -5.69 -3.38
C ILE A 63 0.92 -7.16 -2.94
N TYR A 64 1.50 -7.51 -1.79
CA TYR A 64 1.41 -8.88 -1.27
C TYR A 64 -0.05 -9.30 -0.99
N ALA A 65 -0.87 -8.43 -0.39
CA ALA A 65 -2.29 -8.71 -0.20
C ALA A 65 -3.03 -8.91 -1.55
N LEU A 66 -2.73 -8.07 -2.54
CA LEU A 66 -3.28 -8.19 -3.89
C LEU A 66 -2.87 -9.51 -4.57
N VAL A 67 -1.62 -9.92 -4.43
CA VAL A 67 -1.10 -11.20 -4.96
C VAL A 67 -1.86 -12.38 -4.35
N VAL A 68 -2.12 -12.35 -3.03
CA VAL A 68 -2.93 -13.39 -2.37
C VAL A 68 -4.34 -13.43 -2.98
N VAL A 69 -4.97 -12.28 -3.23
CA VAL A 69 -6.29 -12.26 -3.89
C VAL A 69 -6.26 -12.91 -5.27
N PHE A 70 -5.27 -12.58 -6.12
CA PHE A 70 -5.16 -13.21 -7.43
C PHE A 70 -4.91 -14.72 -7.34
N MET A 71 -4.09 -15.17 -6.39
CA MET A 71 -3.78 -16.58 -6.18
C MET A 71 -5.02 -17.41 -5.79
N PHE A 72 -5.96 -16.81 -5.06
CA PHE A 72 -7.18 -17.49 -4.61
C PHE A 72 -8.41 -17.19 -5.49
N SER A 73 -8.35 -16.20 -6.38
CA SER A 73 -9.44 -15.83 -7.29
C SER A 73 -9.91 -17.00 -8.17
N GLY A 74 -8.99 -17.84 -8.64
CA GLY A 74 -9.33 -19.05 -9.41
C GLY A 74 -10.06 -20.14 -8.62
N LYS A 75 -10.08 -20.06 -7.27
CA LYS A 75 -10.85 -20.97 -6.40
C LYS A 75 -12.27 -20.48 -6.11
N LEU A 76 -12.62 -19.28 -6.59
CA LEU A 76 -13.95 -18.70 -6.48
C LEU A 76 -14.91 -19.22 -7.57
N GLN A 77 -14.36 -19.61 -8.74
CA GLN A 77 -15.09 -20.22 -9.86
C GLN A 77 -15.42 -21.68 -9.58
#